data_AF-H8Z2H8-F1
#
_entry.id   AF-H8Z2H8-F1
#
_cell.length_a   1.000
_cell.length_b   1.000
_cell.length_c   1.000
_cell.angle_alpha   90.00
_cell.angle_beta   90.00
_cell.angle_gamma   90.00
#
_symmetry.space_group_name_H-M   'P 1'
#
loop_
_entity.id
_entity.type
_entity.pdbx_description
1 polymer ?
#
loop_
_entity_poly.entity_id
_entity_poly.type
_entity_poly.pdbx_seq_one_letter_code
_entity_poly.pdbx_strand_id
1 'polypeptide(L)'
;MAEVITCTTMDGQSVSFVDEVIGSGAMKEVYFAPDASYVVAFYKNPQDQQARERLRMITGSYRESIFDQAGGDYWRQLFCWPTAMLEHQGRLGIVAPSYPRHFFFEHGSKNNDMLKIKGREKEGKWFAAASLRQRFMDPRELGDWLGHLKVCLLLARAVRRLHMAGLAHSDLSYKNVLVDPSRGQACVIDVDGLVVPGKYPPDVVGTPDFIAPEVVSTSQLPKDDLQRRLPRRETDQHALAVLIYMYLLYRHPLRGRKVHDAQDEQRDELLSMGERALFIEHPQDFSNRIQLANVEPTELPWADTQKRPFQLCGPYLSPLFERAFVTGLHDPGRRPTANDWETALVKTVDLIQPCQNPDCEQKWYVFDNSVKPRCPFCGTAFHGQLPILNLYSSREEGQFRPDNHRLMVWTGQSLFAWHANNRIAPNERLTEAQKSRVGYFILHDAHWWLVNDGLPDLLDATTKTPIPIGEKLKLSDGQQILLSSEDGGRLAVVQMVVA
;
A
#
# COMPACT_ATOMS: atom_id res chain seq x y z
N MET A 1 -3.81 42.00 -2.94
CA MET A 1 -2.76 40.97 -3.12
C MET A 1 -2.33 40.55 -1.74
N ALA A 2 -2.32 39.25 -1.45
CA ALA A 2 -1.88 38.76 -0.15
C ALA A 2 -0.40 39.13 0.09
N GLU A 3 -0.05 39.44 1.33
CA GLU A 3 1.31 39.84 1.72
C GLU A 3 2.25 38.63 1.59
N VAL A 4 3.49 38.87 1.15
CA VAL A 4 4.54 37.84 1.10
C VAL A 4 5.50 38.09 2.26
N ILE A 5 5.60 37.13 3.16
CA ILE A 5 6.48 37.17 4.33
C ILE A 5 7.72 36.35 4.03
N THR A 6 8.90 36.91 4.31
CA THR A 6 10.18 36.22 4.19
C THR A 6 10.75 35.94 5.58
N CYS A 7 11.14 34.69 5.81
CA CYS A 7 11.73 34.18 7.05
C CYS A 7 13.07 33.48 6.77
N THR A 8 13.85 33.28 7.82
CA THR A 8 15.06 32.47 7.77
C THR A 8 14.81 31.17 8.53
N THR A 9 15.10 30.04 7.90
CA THR A 9 15.04 28.73 8.55
C THR A 9 16.16 28.58 9.59
N MET A 10 16.03 27.62 10.49
CA MET A 10 17.02 27.36 11.54
C MET A 10 18.40 26.94 11.00
N ASP A 11 18.47 26.42 9.78
CA ASP A 11 19.69 26.10 9.05
C ASP A 11 20.19 27.27 8.15
N GLY A 12 19.55 28.44 8.22
CA GLY A 12 20.02 29.68 7.58
C GLY A 12 19.51 29.93 6.16
N GLN A 13 18.59 29.11 5.65
CA GLN A 13 18.02 29.31 4.30
C GLN A 13 16.90 30.36 4.33
N SER A 14 16.80 31.16 3.26
CA SER A 14 15.70 32.10 3.09
C SER A 14 14.49 31.36 2.54
N VAL A 15 13.34 31.49 3.21
CA VAL A 15 12.05 30.95 2.78
C VAL A 15 10.99 32.03 2.81
N SER A 16 10.01 31.95 1.93
CA SER A 16 8.92 32.93 1.84
C SER A 16 7.58 32.21 1.75
N PHE A 17 6.54 32.79 2.33
CA PHE A 17 5.17 32.29 2.20
C PHE A 17 4.20 33.44 2.00
N VAL A 18 3.08 33.13 1.36
CA VAL A 18 1.95 34.06 1.20
C VAL A 18 1.14 34.02 2.49
N ASP A 19 0.85 35.17 3.09
CA ASP A 19 0.07 35.31 4.33
C ASP A 19 -1.43 35.10 4.07
N GLU A 20 -1.75 33.91 3.57
CA GLU A 20 -3.10 33.42 3.34
C GLU A 20 -3.13 31.93 3.74
N VAL A 21 -3.95 31.62 4.75
CA VAL A 21 -4.07 30.26 5.26
C VAL A 21 -4.79 29.40 4.22
N ILE A 22 -4.09 28.40 3.69
CA ILE A 22 -4.63 27.47 2.68
C ILE A 22 -5.26 26.22 3.32
N GLY A 23 -4.88 25.95 4.58
CA GLY A 23 -5.37 24.82 5.35
C GLY A 23 -5.13 25.06 6.84
N SER A 24 -6.11 24.72 7.67
CA SER A 24 -6.03 24.87 9.12
C SER A 24 -6.46 23.55 9.77
N GLY A 25 -5.48 22.71 10.09
CA GLY A 25 -5.71 21.44 10.80
C GLY A 25 -5.88 21.65 12.31
N ALA A 26 -5.98 20.57 13.07
CA ALA A 26 -6.06 20.66 14.53
C ALA A 26 -4.80 21.30 15.15
N MET A 27 -3.62 20.98 14.60
CA MET A 27 -2.33 21.40 15.18
C MET A 27 -1.65 22.56 14.46
N LYS A 28 -1.88 22.73 13.15
CA LYS A 28 -1.09 23.62 12.30
C LYS A 28 -1.96 24.47 11.37
N GLU A 29 -1.45 25.64 11.03
CA GLU A 29 -1.91 26.46 9.91
C GLU A 29 -0.87 26.40 8.81
N VAL A 30 -1.34 26.20 7.57
CA VAL A 30 -0.50 25.94 6.42
C VAL A 30 -0.62 27.09 5.43
N TYR A 31 0.51 27.49 4.87
CA TYR A 31 0.68 28.61 3.95
C TYR A 31 1.47 28.13 2.73
N PHE A 32 1.11 28.57 1.53
CA PHE A 32 1.89 28.26 0.33
C PHE A 32 3.11 29.18 0.20
N ALA A 33 4.19 28.65 -0.37
CA ALA A 33 5.21 29.47 -1.00
C ALA A 33 4.61 30.32 -2.13
N PRO A 34 5.20 31.47 -2.50
CA PRO A 34 4.71 32.30 -3.61
C PRO A 34 4.55 31.55 -4.95
N ASP A 35 5.35 30.51 -5.19
CA ASP A 35 5.31 29.65 -6.38
C ASP A 35 4.57 28.31 -6.17
N ALA A 36 4.02 28.09 -4.97
CA ALA A 36 3.38 26.86 -4.50
C ALA A 36 4.25 25.58 -4.57
N SER A 37 5.59 25.71 -4.62
CA SER A 37 6.52 24.57 -4.65
C SER A 37 6.66 23.88 -3.28
N TYR A 38 6.42 24.61 -2.19
CA TYR A 38 6.42 24.11 -0.82
C TYR A 38 5.32 24.79 0.01
N VAL A 39 5.12 24.24 1.20
CA VAL A 39 4.28 24.82 2.24
C VAL A 39 5.08 25.13 3.48
N VAL A 40 4.65 26.16 4.20
CA VAL A 40 5.11 26.48 5.55
C VAL A 40 3.95 26.20 6.50
N ALA A 41 4.16 25.31 7.46
CA ALA A 41 3.14 24.94 8.44
C ALA A 41 3.56 25.39 9.84
N PHE A 42 2.81 26.32 10.42
CA PHE A 42 3.05 26.84 11.78
C PHE A 42 2.15 26.15 12.80
N TYR A 43 2.74 25.66 13.89
CA TYR A 43 1.99 25.11 15.01
C TYR A 43 1.13 26.21 15.65
N LYS A 44 -0.09 25.85 16.03
CA LYS A 44 -1.04 26.74 16.74
C LYS A 44 -0.65 26.94 18.20
N ASN A 45 -0.11 25.88 18.83
CA ASN A 45 0.30 25.88 20.23
C ASN A 45 1.83 25.85 20.35
N PRO A 46 2.40 26.46 21.41
CA PRO A 46 3.82 26.35 21.73
C PRO A 46 4.26 24.88 21.83
N GLN A 47 5.41 24.56 21.24
CA GLN A 47 6.01 23.23 21.28
C GLN A 47 7.07 23.18 22.38
N ASP A 48 7.09 22.09 23.16
CA ASP A 48 8.06 21.87 24.21
C ASP A 48 9.47 21.54 23.64
N GLN A 49 10.45 21.43 24.53
CA GLN A 49 11.82 21.14 24.13
C GLN A 49 11.95 19.78 23.43
N GLN A 50 11.19 18.77 23.88
CA GLN A 50 11.25 17.43 23.31
C GLN A 50 10.73 17.39 21.87
N ALA A 51 9.61 18.07 21.60
CA ALA A 51 9.05 18.23 20.27
C ALA A 51 10.01 19.02 19.35
N ARG A 52 10.62 20.10 19.84
CA ARG A 52 11.63 20.88 19.10
C ARG A 52 12.84 20.04 18.70
N GLU A 53 13.38 19.24 19.62
CA GLU A 53 14.51 18.35 19.34
C GLU A 53 14.14 17.22 18.36
N ARG A 54 12.94 16.63 18.54
CA ARG A 54 12.41 15.63 17.60
C ARG A 54 12.34 16.18 16.19
N LEU A 55 11.73 17.36 16.01
CA LEU A 55 11.63 18.02 14.70
C LEU A 55 13.00 18.29 14.09
N ARG A 56 13.97 18.74 14.89
CA ARG A 56 15.35 18.96 14.42
C ARG A 56 15.97 17.69 13.88
N MET A 57 15.75 16.54 14.52
CA MET A 57 16.26 15.26 14.01
C MET A 57 15.52 14.80 12.74
N ILE A 58 14.20 15.00 12.69
CA ILE A 58 13.35 14.67 11.54
C ILE A 58 13.78 15.46 10.31
N THR A 59 13.96 16.79 10.43
CA THR A 59 14.34 17.65 9.30
C THR A 59 15.83 17.53 8.95
N GLY A 60 16.67 17.08 9.89
CA GLY A 60 18.11 16.87 9.69
C GLY A 60 18.46 15.40 9.48
N SER A 61 19.15 14.79 10.46
CA SER A 61 19.78 13.47 10.33
C SER A 61 18.89 12.34 9.78
N TYR A 62 17.59 12.28 10.14
CA TYR A 62 16.71 11.25 9.59
C TYR A 62 16.43 11.49 8.11
N ARG A 63 16.14 12.74 7.73
CA ARG A 63 15.97 13.14 6.33
C ARG A 63 17.20 12.76 5.52
N GLU A 64 18.39 13.18 5.95
CA GLU A 64 19.66 12.87 5.27
C GLU A 64 19.85 11.35 5.11
N SER A 65 19.66 10.57 6.18
CA SER A 65 19.81 9.11 6.13
C SER A 65 18.78 8.40 5.24
N ILE A 66 17.62 9.01 5.00
CA ILE A 66 16.56 8.43 4.17
C ILE A 66 16.76 8.81 2.70
N PHE A 67 17.03 10.08 2.42
CA PHE A 67 16.97 10.64 1.07
C PHE A 67 18.34 10.93 0.44
N ASP A 68 19.42 11.05 1.22
CA ASP A 68 20.76 11.39 0.70
C ASP A 68 21.63 10.12 0.54
N GLN A 69 20.99 9.07 0.03
CA GLN A 69 21.57 7.76 -0.27
C GLN A 69 21.05 7.26 -1.62
N ALA A 70 21.70 6.24 -2.20
CA ALA A 70 21.21 5.63 -3.44
C ALA A 70 19.75 5.14 -3.28
N GLY A 71 18.88 5.52 -4.22
CA GLY A 71 17.43 5.27 -4.14
C GLY A 71 16.66 6.31 -3.31
N GLY A 72 17.30 7.36 -2.80
CA GLY A 72 16.67 8.45 -2.06
C GLY A 72 15.50 9.10 -2.77
N ASP A 73 15.64 9.36 -4.08
CA ASP A 73 14.59 9.99 -4.90
C ASP A 73 13.32 9.14 -5.03
N TYR A 74 13.45 7.82 -4.94
CA TYR A 74 12.29 6.92 -4.86
C TYR A 74 11.45 7.23 -3.62
N TRP A 75 12.10 7.45 -2.47
CA TRP A 75 11.42 7.75 -1.22
C TRP A 75 10.78 9.14 -1.20
N ARG A 76 11.34 10.13 -1.93
CA ARG A 76 10.75 11.47 -2.02
C ARG A 76 9.33 11.46 -2.60
N GLN A 77 8.98 10.44 -3.37
CA GLN A 77 7.65 10.27 -3.93
C GLN A 77 6.66 9.66 -2.92
N LEU A 78 7.16 8.98 -1.89
CA LEU A 78 6.36 8.24 -0.91
C LEU A 78 6.17 8.98 0.41
N PHE A 79 6.85 10.10 0.61
CA PHE A 79 6.75 10.91 1.83
C PHE A 79 6.61 12.40 1.51
N CYS A 80 5.70 13.06 2.19
CA CYS A 80 5.75 14.52 2.34
C CYS A 80 6.63 14.88 3.54
N TRP A 81 7.95 14.73 3.39
CA TRP A 81 8.89 14.88 4.50
C TRP A 81 9.27 16.34 4.78
N PRO A 82 9.20 16.83 6.03
CA PRO A 82 9.64 18.17 6.41
C PRO A 82 11.12 18.42 6.09
N THR A 83 11.42 19.52 5.40
CA THR A 83 12.77 19.85 4.94
C THR A 83 13.51 20.80 5.86
N ALA A 84 12.81 21.66 6.60
CA ALA A 84 13.42 22.65 7.47
C ALA A 84 12.48 23.05 8.63
N MET A 85 13.06 23.68 9.65
CA MET A 85 12.34 24.34 10.74
C MET A 85 12.54 25.85 10.65
N LEU A 86 11.57 26.62 11.15
CA LEU A 86 11.66 28.08 11.24
C LEU A 86 10.83 28.59 12.42
N GLU A 87 11.06 29.84 12.81
CA GLU A 87 10.20 30.55 13.74
C GLU A 87 9.74 31.87 13.14
N HIS A 88 8.47 32.19 13.33
CA HIS A 88 7.90 33.47 12.93
C HIS A 88 6.88 33.90 13.98
N GLN A 89 6.98 35.15 14.46
CA GLN A 89 6.08 35.72 15.48
C GLN A 89 5.92 34.82 16.73
N GLY A 90 7.01 34.18 17.17
CA GLY A 90 7.01 33.29 18.34
C GLY A 90 6.37 31.92 18.11
N ARG A 91 5.94 31.60 16.88
CA ARG A 91 5.40 30.29 16.51
C ARG A 91 6.48 29.45 15.83
N LEU A 92 6.60 28.20 16.27
CA LEU A 92 7.42 27.21 15.58
C LEU A 92 6.71 26.76 14.30
N GLY A 93 7.47 26.62 13.22
CA GLY A 93 6.97 26.10 11.95
C GLY A 93 7.93 25.12 11.30
N ILE A 94 7.41 24.40 10.31
CA ILE A 94 8.16 23.51 9.43
C ILE A 94 7.93 23.88 7.97
N VAL A 95 8.91 23.58 7.14
CA VAL A 95 8.80 23.63 5.68
C VAL A 95 8.63 22.21 5.16
N ALA A 96 7.72 21.98 4.23
CA ALA A 96 7.49 20.68 3.60
C ALA A 96 7.14 20.86 2.11
N PRO A 97 7.44 19.88 1.23
CA PRO A 97 7.06 19.96 -0.18
C PRO A 97 5.54 20.06 -0.32
N SER A 98 5.07 20.76 -1.36
CA SER A 98 3.64 20.73 -1.69
C SER A 98 3.26 19.37 -2.26
N TYR A 99 1.99 18.99 -2.10
CA TYR A 99 1.52 17.71 -2.59
C TYR A 99 1.53 17.67 -4.12
N PRO A 100 2.01 16.57 -4.74
CA PRO A 100 1.90 16.38 -6.18
C PRO A 100 0.45 16.48 -6.68
N ARG A 101 0.26 17.06 -7.87
CA ARG A 101 -1.08 17.32 -8.46
C ARG A 101 -2.00 16.09 -8.55
N HIS A 102 -1.43 14.88 -8.71
CA HIS A 102 -2.23 13.65 -8.82
C HIS A 102 -2.92 13.25 -7.51
N PHE A 103 -2.51 13.80 -6.36
CA PHE A 103 -3.20 13.63 -5.09
C PHE A 103 -4.35 14.63 -4.88
N PHE A 104 -4.76 15.37 -5.91
CA PHE A 104 -5.96 16.20 -5.87
C PHE A 104 -7.01 15.63 -6.83
N PHE A 105 -8.28 15.75 -6.47
CA PHE A 105 -9.40 15.30 -7.32
C PHE A 105 -9.41 16.06 -8.65
N GLU A 106 -9.32 15.35 -9.76
CA GLU A 106 -9.32 15.91 -11.11
C GLU A 106 -10.75 16.07 -11.65
N HIS A 107 -11.61 15.11 -11.30
CA HIS A 107 -13.00 15.02 -11.71
C HIS A 107 -13.97 15.32 -10.55
N GLY A 108 -13.57 15.05 -9.31
CA GLY A 108 -14.39 15.31 -8.12
C GLY A 108 -15.42 14.22 -7.85
N SER A 109 -16.60 14.59 -7.35
CA SER A 109 -17.69 13.65 -7.08
C SER A 109 -18.61 13.43 -8.29
N LYS A 110 -19.49 12.42 -8.22
CA LYS A 110 -20.58 12.19 -9.18
C LYS A 110 -21.49 13.41 -9.33
N ASN A 111 -22.35 13.36 -10.35
CA ASN A 111 -23.38 14.36 -10.65
C ASN A 111 -22.79 15.78 -10.78
N ASN A 112 -21.77 15.93 -11.64
CA ASN A 112 -21.07 17.19 -11.88
C ASN A 112 -20.45 17.79 -10.60
N ASP A 113 -19.66 16.98 -9.88
CA ASP A 113 -18.98 17.35 -8.63
C ASP A 113 -19.94 17.93 -7.57
N MET A 114 -21.04 17.22 -7.29
CA MET A 114 -22.05 17.65 -6.30
C MET A 114 -21.48 17.99 -4.91
N LEU A 115 -20.38 17.36 -4.48
CA LEU A 115 -19.72 17.62 -3.20
C LEU A 115 -18.71 18.76 -3.27
N LYS A 116 -18.43 19.31 -4.46
CA LYS A 116 -17.43 20.38 -4.69
C LYS A 116 -16.05 20.00 -4.16
N ILE A 117 -15.65 18.76 -4.43
CA ILE A 117 -14.37 18.20 -3.97
C ILE A 117 -13.30 18.22 -5.06
N LYS A 118 -13.63 18.59 -6.31
CA LYS A 118 -12.62 18.80 -7.36
C LYS A 118 -11.58 19.82 -6.89
N GLY A 119 -10.31 19.49 -7.11
CA GLY A 119 -9.16 20.26 -6.64
C GLY A 119 -8.85 20.12 -5.15
N ARG A 120 -9.63 19.37 -4.37
CA ARG A 120 -9.30 19.01 -2.99
C ARG A 120 -8.42 17.76 -2.95
N GLU A 121 -7.73 17.59 -1.83
CA GLU A 121 -6.85 16.46 -1.57
C GLU A 121 -7.61 15.13 -1.55
N LYS A 122 -7.00 14.11 -2.14
CA LYS A 122 -7.45 12.73 -2.16
C LYS A 122 -7.10 12.03 -0.84
N GLU A 123 -7.80 12.40 0.23
CA GLU A 123 -7.72 11.68 1.50
C GLU A 123 -8.08 10.20 1.28
N GLY A 124 -7.32 9.29 1.89
CA GLY A 124 -7.48 7.86 1.74
C GLY A 124 -8.89 7.32 2.03
N LYS A 125 -9.66 7.99 2.91
CA LYS A 125 -10.99 7.53 3.34
C LYS A 125 -11.95 7.35 2.16
N TRP A 126 -11.89 8.24 1.17
CA TRP A 126 -12.75 8.21 -0.02
C TRP A 126 -12.65 6.90 -0.81
N PHE A 127 -11.52 6.20 -0.70
CA PHE A 127 -11.22 4.99 -1.46
C PHE A 127 -11.29 3.71 -0.62
N ALA A 128 -11.42 3.84 0.71
CA ALA A 128 -11.32 2.74 1.67
C ALA A 128 -12.68 2.15 2.10
N ALA A 129 -13.81 2.79 1.75
CA ALA A 129 -15.14 2.37 2.16
C ALA A 129 -16.11 2.27 0.97
N ALA A 130 -16.81 1.13 0.85
CA ALA A 130 -17.71 0.85 -0.28
C ALA A 130 -18.82 1.91 -0.44
N SER A 131 -19.45 2.31 0.67
CA SER A 131 -20.52 3.32 0.65
C SER A 131 -20.04 4.67 0.07
N LEU A 132 -18.86 5.14 0.46
CA LEU A 132 -18.32 6.41 -0.05
C LEU A 132 -18.03 6.33 -1.54
N ARG A 133 -17.38 5.24 -1.98
CA ARG A 133 -17.09 4.98 -3.39
C ARG A 133 -18.36 4.95 -4.23
N GLN A 134 -19.38 4.22 -3.79
CA GLN A 134 -20.61 4.03 -4.56
C GLN A 134 -21.47 5.29 -4.60
N ARG A 135 -21.61 6.01 -3.47
CA ARG A 135 -22.50 7.16 -3.36
C ARG A 135 -21.93 8.41 -4.02
N PHE A 136 -20.63 8.66 -3.85
CA PHE A 136 -20.09 9.99 -4.06
C PHE A 136 -19.03 10.07 -5.15
N MET A 137 -18.16 9.07 -5.31
CA MET A 137 -16.95 9.22 -6.12
C MET A 137 -17.19 9.11 -7.62
N ASP A 138 -16.65 10.03 -8.43
CA ASP A 138 -16.66 9.89 -9.90
C ASP A 138 -15.93 8.59 -10.29
N PRO A 139 -16.49 7.74 -11.18
CA PRO A 139 -15.86 6.47 -11.56
C PRO A 139 -14.43 6.59 -12.07
N ARG A 140 -14.05 7.72 -12.68
CA ARG A 140 -12.69 7.97 -13.18
C ARG A 140 -11.66 8.15 -12.06
N GLU A 141 -12.10 8.52 -10.86
CA GLU A 141 -11.23 8.67 -9.69
C GLU A 141 -10.99 7.34 -8.98
N LEU A 142 -11.91 6.40 -9.11
CA LEU A 142 -11.95 5.19 -8.29
C LEU A 142 -10.75 4.26 -8.49
N GLY A 143 -10.12 4.30 -9.67
CA GLY A 143 -9.13 3.33 -10.11
C GLY A 143 -9.67 1.91 -10.19
N ASP A 144 -8.77 0.97 -10.50
CA ASP A 144 -9.07 -0.45 -10.62
C ASP A 144 -8.31 -1.26 -9.57
N TRP A 145 -8.48 -2.58 -9.54
CA TRP A 145 -7.92 -3.40 -8.48
C TRP A 145 -6.38 -3.49 -8.54
N LEU A 146 -5.79 -3.41 -9.74
CA LEU A 146 -4.33 -3.30 -9.92
C LEU A 146 -3.81 -1.98 -9.35
N GLY A 147 -4.54 -0.88 -9.58
CA GLY A 147 -4.25 0.42 -8.97
C GLY A 147 -4.21 0.36 -7.44
N HIS A 148 -5.18 -0.31 -6.81
CA HIS A 148 -5.21 -0.47 -5.34
C HIS A 148 -4.08 -1.38 -4.83
N LEU A 149 -3.74 -2.46 -5.55
CA LEU A 149 -2.58 -3.28 -5.20
C LEU A 149 -1.27 -2.47 -5.24
N LYS A 150 -1.10 -1.60 -6.24
CA LYS A 150 0.05 -0.69 -6.33
C LYS A 150 0.08 0.30 -5.17
N VAL A 151 -1.07 0.91 -4.83
CA VAL A 151 -1.20 1.77 -3.64
C VAL A 151 -0.74 1.04 -2.38
N CYS A 152 -1.25 -0.18 -2.15
CA CYS A 152 -0.86 -1.00 -0.99
C CYS A 152 0.64 -1.29 -0.98
N LEU A 153 1.23 -1.59 -2.15
CA LEU A 153 2.66 -1.87 -2.28
C LEU A 153 3.52 -0.65 -1.91
N LEU A 154 3.14 0.54 -2.39
CA LEU A 154 3.85 1.78 -2.07
C LEU A 154 3.74 2.12 -0.58
N LEU A 155 2.57 1.92 0.04
CA LEU A 155 2.39 2.10 1.48
C LEU A 155 3.23 1.11 2.29
N ALA A 156 3.26 -0.18 1.92
CA ALA A 156 4.10 -1.17 2.58
C ALA A 156 5.59 -0.81 2.49
N ARG A 157 6.05 -0.30 1.33
CA ARG A 157 7.42 0.19 1.14
C ARG A 157 7.74 1.39 2.02
N ALA A 158 6.85 2.38 2.06
CA ALA A 158 7.02 3.55 2.91
C ALA A 158 7.14 3.16 4.39
N VAL A 159 6.20 2.35 4.89
CA VAL A 159 6.23 1.89 6.29
C VAL A 159 7.47 1.04 6.57
N ARG A 160 7.89 0.16 5.65
CA ARG A 160 9.16 -0.57 5.80
C ARG A 160 10.34 0.40 5.93
N ARG A 161 10.41 1.44 5.09
CA ARG A 161 11.52 2.39 5.12
C ARG A 161 11.58 3.16 6.44
N LEU A 162 10.43 3.58 6.97
CA LEU A 162 10.31 4.20 8.30
C LEU A 162 10.82 3.25 9.39
N HIS A 163 10.31 2.01 9.40
CA HIS A 163 10.68 1.02 10.41
C HIS A 163 12.17 0.66 10.38
N MET A 164 12.76 0.59 9.18
CA MET A 164 14.21 0.39 9.01
C MET A 164 15.04 1.58 9.49
N ALA A 165 14.49 2.80 9.49
CA ALA A 165 15.13 3.97 10.08
C ALA A 165 14.99 4.02 11.62
N GLY A 166 14.35 3.02 12.22
CA GLY A 166 14.05 3.03 13.65
C GLY A 166 12.90 3.97 14.03
N LEU A 167 12.03 4.31 13.08
CA LEU A 167 10.90 5.22 13.26
C LEU A 167 9.58 4.45 13.24
N ALA A 168 8.57 4.97 13.93
CA ALA A 168 7.18 4.56 13.77
C ALA A 168 6.30 5.79 13.51
N HIS A 169 5.29 5.65 12.66
CA HIS A 169 4.38 6.73 12.33
C HIS A 169 3.50 7.10 13.52
N SER A 170 3.04 6.12 14.30
CA SER A 170 2.15 6.24 15.47
C SER A 170 0.71 6.65 15.21
N ASP A 171 0.40 7.19 14.03
CA ASP A 171 -0.96 7.53 13.58
C ASP A 171 -1.16 7.17 12.11
N LEU A 172 -0.64 6.02 11.69
CA LEU A 172 -0.85 5.54 10.33
C LEU A 172 -2.35 5.26 10.11
N SER A 173 -2.98 5.97 9.18
CA SER A 173 -4.41 5.86 8.92
C SER A 173 -4.75 6.37 7.51
N TYR A 174 -6.01 6.21 7.09
CA TYR A 174 -6.45 6.78 5.82
C TYR A 174 -6.43 8.32 5.79
N LYS A 175 -6.25 8.98 6.94
CA LYS A 175 -6.14 10.45 7.05
C LYS A 175 -4.71 10.93 6.84
N ASN A 176 -3.74 10.09 7.18
CA ASN A 176 -2.32 10.40 7.10
C ASN A 176 -1.65 9.72 5.89
N VAL A 177 -2.45 9.38 4.88
CA VAL A 177 -1.98 8.96 3.56
C VAL A 177 -2.79 9.65 2.48
N LEU A 178 -2.10 10.02 1.40
CA LEU A 178 -2.71 10.44 0.15
C LEU A 178 -2.65 9.28 -0.83
N VAL A 179 -3.73 9.04 -1.58
CA VAL A 179 -3.80 7.95 -2.55
C VAL A 179 -4.43 8.40 -3.87
N ASP A 180 -3.90 7.90 -4.98
CA ASP A 180 -4.52 8.00 -6.30
C ASP A 180 -4.58 6.60 -6.94
N PRO A 181 -5.62 5.80 -6.64
CA PRO A 181 -5.74 4.45 -7.17
C PRO A 181 -5.81 4.40 -8.69
N SER A 182 -6.32 5.46 -9.35
CA SER A 182 -6.37 5.55 -10.81
C SER A 182 -4.99 5.55 -11.47
N ARG A 183 -3.97 6.04 -10.75
CA ARG A 183 -2.56 6.07 -11.18
C ARG A 183 -1.66 5.11 -10.38
N GLY A 184 -2.22 4.42 -9.39
CA GLY A 184 -1.50 3.53 -8.48
C GLY A 184 -0.46 4.25 -7.62
N GLN A 185 -0.72 5.50 -7.21
CA GLN A 185 0.19 6.33 -6.41
C GLN A 185 -0.25 6.42 -4.96
N ALA A 186 0.71 6.47 -4.04
CA ALA A 186 0.44 6.67 -2.61
C ALA A 186 1.58 7.45 -1.95
N CYS A 187 1.25 8.23 -0.92
CA CYS A 187 2.22 9.00 -0.16
C CYS A 187 1.80 9.02 1.32
N VAL A 188 2.77 8.86 2.22
CA VAL A 188 2.60 9.00 3.67
C VAL A 188 2.87 10.46 4.05
N ILE A 189 1.97 11.05 4.83
CA ILE A 189 2.03 12.46 5.25
C ILE A 189 2.07 12.56 6.79
N ASP A 190 2.17 13.78 7.32
CA ASP A 190 2.25 14.05 8.77
C ASP A 190 3.41 13.31 9.48
N VAL A 191 4.59 13.35 8.84
CA VAL A 191 5.81 12.67 9.29
C VAL A 191 6.68 13.52 10.22
N ASP A 192 6.07 14.44 10.96
CA ASP A 192 6.76 15.32 11.92
C ASP A 192 6.44 14.99 13.40
N GLY A 193 5.43 14.14 13.63
CA GLY A 193 5.11 13.52 14.93
C GLY A 193 5.67 12.11 15.13
N LEU A 194 6.68 11.69 14.36
CA LEU A 194 7.17 10.30 14.37
C LEU A 194 7.69 9.86 15.73
N VAL A 195 7.39 8.63 16.11
CA VAL A 195 7.91 8.00 17.31
C VAL A 195 9.34 7.51 17.08
N VAL A 196 10.23 7.88 18.00
CA VAL A 196 11.58 7.33 18.10
C VAL A 196 11.65 6.48 19.35
N PRO A 197 11.72 5.14 19.23
CA PRO A 197 11.72 4.23 20.37
C PRO A 197 12.75 4.62 21.42
N GLY A 198 12.30 4.73 22.68
CA GLY A 198 13.16 5.08 23.83
C GLY A 198 13.60 6.55 23.90
N LYS A 199 13.22 7.40 22.93
CA LYS A 199 13.64 8.81 22.90
C LYS A 199 12.48 9.80 22.81
N TYR A 200 11.56 9.59 21.86
CA TYR A 200 10.42 10.47 21.61
C TYR A 200 9.13 9.66 21.59
N PRO A 201 8.27 9.76 22.63
CA PRO A 201 7.01 9.06 22.69
C PRO A 201 5.99 9.68 21.70
N PRO A 202 4.86 8.98 21.44
CA PRO A 202 3.81 9.51 20.58
C PRO A 202 3.07 10.68 21.23
N ASP A 203 2.64 11.62 20.39
CA ASP A 203 1.81 12.75 20.81
C ASP A 203 0.32 12.40 20.84
N VAL A 204 -0.09 11.46 19.99
CA VAL A 204 -1.48 11.05 19.78
C VAL A 204 -1.67 9.57 20.11
N VAL A 205 -2.91 9.18 20.42
CA VAL A 205 -3.28 7.77 20.58
C VAL A 205 -3.45 7.08 19.23
N GLY A 206 -3.84 7.85 18.21
CA GLY A 206 -4.09 7.42 16.84
C GLY A 206 -5.49 7.78 16.36
N THR A 207 -5.73 7.56 15.08
CA THR A 207 -7.01 7.77 14.41
C THR A 207 -7.95 6.59 14.69
N PRO A 208 -9.22 6.83 15.10
CA PRO A 208 -10.22 5.77 15.25
C PRO A 208 -10.27 4.84 14.02
N ASP A 209 -10.63 3.58 14.24
CA ASP A 209 -10.52 2.44 13.32
C ASP A 209 -9.10 1.87 13.15
N PHE A 210 -8.02 2.65 13.30
CA PHE A 210 -6.64 2.18 13.08
C PHE A 210 -5.85 1.91 14.36
N ILE A 211 -6.37 2.36 15.50
CA ILE A 211 -5.71 2.18 16.80
C ILE A 211 -5.64 0.68 17.10
N ALA A 212 -4.44 0.19 17.39
CA ALA A 212 -4.23 -1.22 17.67
C ALA A 212 -4.93 -1.65 18.98
N PRO A 213 -5.42 -2.91 19.07
CA PRO A 213 -6.22 -3.36 20.21
C PRO A 213 -5.58 -3.15 21.58
N GLU A 214 -4.27 -3.35 21.69
CA GLU A 214 -3.53 -3.17 22.94
C GLU A 214 -3.50 -1.70 23.42
N VAL A 215 -3.54 -0.75 22.49
CA VAL A 215 -3.58 0.69 22.79
C VAL A 215 -5.00 1.10 23.19
N VAL A 216 -6.03 0.61 22.48
CA VAL A 216 -7.44 0.87 22.83
C VAL A 216 -7.76 0.32 24.23
N SER A 217 -7.32 -0.91 24.52
CA SER A 217 -7.58 -1.60 25.80
C SER A 217 -7.04 -0.87 27.03
N THR A 218 -6.03 -0.03 26.84
CA THR A 218 -5.40 0.75 27.91
C THR A 218 -5.65 2.24 27.78
N SER A 219 -6.57 2.65 26.89
CA SER A 219 -6.82 4.05 26.53
C SER A 219 -7.37 4.91 27.67
N GLN A 220 -7.97 4.28 28.68
CA GLN A 220 -8.49 4.95 29.88
C GLN A 220 -7.40 5.22 30.93
N LEU A 221 -6.24 4.55 30.85
CA LEU A 221 -5.16 4.76 31.81
C LEU A 221 -4.44 6.09 31.56
N PRO A 222 -3.93 6.77 32.60
CA PRO A 222 -3.05 7.94 32.44
C PRO A 222 -1.86 7.67 31.51
N LYS A 223 -1.34 8.70 30.84
CA LYS A 223 -0.24 8.56 29.85
C LYS A 223 1.05 8.04 30.48
N ASP A 224 1.27 8.36 31.75
CA ASP A 224 2.42 8.00 32.58
C ASP A 224 2.24 6.67 33.34
N ASP A 225 1.09 6.02 33.20
CA ASP A 225 0.84 4.71 33.80
C ASP A 225 1.74 3.64 33.16
N LEU A 226 2.40 2.82 33.98
CA LEU A 226 3.30 1.75 33.52
C LEU A 226 2.59 0.67 32.68
N GLN A 227 1.28 0.51 32.84
CA GLN A 227 0.47 -0.41 32.06
C GLN A 227 -0.06 0.22 30.76
N ARG A 228 0.05 1.55 30.60
CA ARG A 228 -0.38 2.23 29.38
C ARG A 228 0.41 1.73 28.17
N ARG A 229 -0.29 1.20 27.17
CA ARG A 229 0.31 0.87 25.88
C ARG A 229 0.23 2.09 24.98
N LEU A 230 1.39 2.49 24.47
CA LEU A 230 1.54 3.62 23.56
C LEU A 230 1.82 3.13 22.13
N PRO A 231 1.44 3.92 21.12
CA PRO A 231 1.83 3.66 19.74
C PRO A 231 3.33 3.40 19.56
N ARG A 232 3.63 2.43 18.71
CA ARG A 232 4.97 1.92 18.40
C ARG A 232 4.99 1.25 17.03
N ARG A 233 6.14 0.69 16.64
CA ARG A 233 6.30 -0.03 15.36
C ARG A 233 5.25 -1.12 15.16
N GLU A 234 4.96 -1.92 16.18
CA GLU A 234 3.99 -3.02 16.10
C GLU A 234 2.54 -2.52 15.96
N THR A 235 2.23 -1.30 16.39
CA THR A 235 0.91 -0.69 16.17
C THR A 235 0.77 -0.18 14.74
N ASP A 236 1.84 0.36 14.14
CA ASP A 236 1.85 0.66 12.70
C ASP A 236 1.64 -0.59 11.84
N GLN A 237 2.18 -1.75 12.26
CA GLN A 237 1.97 -3.02 11.56
C GLN A 237 0.48 -3.44 11.55
N HIS A 238 -0.23 -3.19 12.65
CA HIS A 238 -1.68 -3.36 12.71
C HIS A 238 -2.39 -2.40 11.76
N ALA A 239 -2.08 -1.10 11.86
CA ALA A 239 -2.69 -0.08 11.02
C ALA A 239 -2.44 -0.30 9.52
N LEU A 240 -1.24 -0.74 9.14
CA LEU A 240 -0.91 -1.10 7.76
C LEU A 240 -1.76 -2.29 7.27
N ALA A 241 -1.94 -3.32 8.10
CA ALA A 241 -2.81 -4.44 7.75
C ALA A 241 -4.27 -3.97 7.54
N VAL A 242 -4.77 -3.08 8.40
CA VAL A 242 -6.10 -2.47 8.27
C VAL A 242 -6.22 -1.67 6.96
N LEU A 243 -5.23 -0.81 6.65
CA LEU A 243 -5.20 -0.06 5.39
C LEU A 243 -5.23 -0.96 4.16
N ILE A 244 -4.36 -1.98 4.10
CA ILE A 244 -4.31 -2.91 2.97
C ILE A 244 -5.65 -3.64 2.82
N TYR A 245 -6.23 -4.10 3.92
CA TYR A 245 -7.53 -4.77 3.91
C TYR A 245 -8.63 -3.83 3.39
N MET A 246 -8.71 -2.60 3.90
CA MET A 246 -9.72 -1.63 3.49
C MET A 246 -9.56 -1.16 2.03
N TYR A 247 -8.34 -1.00 1.53
CA TYR A 247 -8.12 -0.61 0.13
C TYR A 247 -8.39 -1.73 -0.87
N LEU A 248 -8.34 -2.99 -0.46
CA LEU A 248 -8.62 -4.12 -1.36
C LEU A 248 -10.05 -4.64 -1.25
N LEU A 249 -10.71 -4.46 -0.09
CA LEU A 249 -12.01 -5.07 0.23
C LEU A 249 -13.08 -4.06 0.66
N TYR A 250 -12.73 -2.77 0.76
CA TYR A 250 -13.62 -1.63 1.01
C TYR A 250 -14.53 -1.73 2.25
N ARG A 251 -14.06 -2.45 3.27
CA ARG A 251 -14.71 -2.64 4.57
C ARG A 251 -13.65 -2.78 5.67
N HIS A 252 -14.03 -2.54 6.92
CA HIS A 252 -13.11 -2.65 8.05
C HIS A 252 -12.98 -4.10 8.55
N PRO A 253 -11.78 -4.61 8.88
CA PRO A 253 -11.59 -6.01 9.28
C PRO A 253 -12.19 -6.37 10.65
N LEU A 254 -12.51 -5.39 11.50
CA LEU A 254 -13.03 -5.62 12.86
C LEU A 254 -14.50 -5.18 13.05
N ARG A 255 -15.10 -4.48 12.08
CA ARG A 255 -16.47 -3.94 12.20
C ARG A 255 -17.50 -4.96 11.73
N GLY A 256 -18.02 -5.74 12.67
CA GLY A 256 -19.05 -6.75 12.42
C GLY A 256 -20.28 -6.54 13.28
N ARG A 257 -21.09 -7.61 13.43
CA ARG A 257 -22.36 -7.55 14.17
C ARG A 257 -22.24 -7.68 15.70
N LYS A 258 -21.05 -8.00 16.22
CA LYS A 258 -20.91 -8.39 17.62
C LYS A 258 -21.02 -7.14 18.50
N VAL A 259 -21.97 -7.18 19.42
CA VAL A 259 -22.15 -6.17 20.47
C VAL A 259 -21.72 -6.78 21.79
N HIS A 260 -20.82 -6.11 22.49
CA HIS A 260 -20.26 -6.46 23.79
C HIS A 260 -20.93 -5.72 24.95
N ASP A 261 -21.47 -4.52 24.71
CA ASP A 261 -22.26 -3.75 25.67
C ASP A 261 -23.42 -3.03 24.95
N ALA A 262 -24.65 -3.51 25.17
CA ALA A 262 -25.83 -2.93 24.53
C ALA A 262 -26.34 -1.65 25.22
N GLN A 263 -25.79 -1.30 26.39
CA GLN A 263 -26.24 -0.17 27.20
C GLN A 263 -25.27 1.02 27.16
N ASP A 264 -24.01 0.79 26.75
CA ASP A 264 -22.97 1.81 26.67
C ASP A 264 -22.17 1.68 25.36
N GLU A 265 -22.50 2.55 24.40
CA GLU A 265 -21.85 2.58 23.08
C GLU A 265 -20.35 2.86 23.14
N GLN A 266 -19.89 3.69 24.08
CA GLN A 266 -18.46 4.01 24.20
C GLN A 266 -17.69 2.83 24.76
N ARG A 267 -18.26 2.14 25.74
CA ARG A 267 -17.67 0.91 26.27
C ARG A 267 -17.70 -0.21 25.24
N ASP A 268 -18.78 -0.34 24.48
CA ASP A 268 -18.88 -1.29 23.38
C ASP A 268 -17.77 -1.06 22.35
N GLU A 269 -17.56 0.18 21.94
CA GLU A 269 -16.49 0.60 21.02
C GLU A 269 -15.10 0.21 21.55
N LEU A 270 -14.82 0.49 22.82
CA LEU A 270 -13.55 0.16 23.47
C LEU A 270 -13.31 -1.36 23.54
N LEU A 271 -14.36 -2.15 23.77
CA LEU A 271 -14.27 -3.61 23.77
C LEU A 271 -14.09 -4.16 22.35
N SER A 272 -14.90 -3.69 21.39
CA SER A 272 -14.93 -4.11 19.99
C SER A 272 -13.63 -3.80 19.24
N MET A 273 -12.97 -2.70 19.57
CA MET A 273 -11.72 -2.28 18.94
C MET A 273 -10.49 -2.55 19.82
N GLY A 274 -10.69 -2.97 21.07
CA GLY A 274 -9.65 -3.26 22.07
C GLY A 274 -9.67 -4.72 22.50
N GLU A 275 -9.92 -4.95 23.78
CA GLU A 275 -9.71 -6.24 24.46
C GLU A 275 -10.45 -7.42 23.79
N ARG A 276 -11.63 -7.15 23.21
CA ARG A 276 -12.49 -8.16 22.59
C ARG A 276 -12.54 -8.07 21.07
N ALA A 277 -11.61 -7.33 20.46
CA ALA A 277 -11.51 -7.22 19.02
C ALA A 277 -11.49 -8.60 18.35
N LEU A 278 -12.29 -8.75 17.29
CA LEU A 278 -12.47 -10.01 16.60
C LEU A 278 -12.59 -9.78 15.08
N PHE A 279 -11.83 -10.53 14.30
CA PHE A 279 -11.86 -10.45 12.85
C PHE A 279 -13.24 -10.86 12.28
N ILE A 280 -13.79 -10.05 11.36
CA ILE A 280 -15.12 -10.29 10.78
C ILE A 280 -15.19 -11.56 9.92
N GLU A 281 -14.05 -12.06 9.47
CA GLU A 281 -13.90 -13.30 8.71
C GLU A 281 -13.07 -14.34 9.48
N HIS A 282 -13.09 -14.29 10.82
CA HIS A 282 -12.37 -15.26 11.65
C HIS A 282 -12.78 -16.70 11.30
N PRO A 283 -11.82 -17.60 11.03
CA PRO A 283 -12.13 -18.91 10.45
C PRO A 283 -12.80 -19.89 11.42
N GLN A 284 -12.70 -19.68 12.74
CA GLN A 284 -13.33 -20.53 13.76
C GLN A 284 -14.34 -19.80 14.67
N ASP A 285 -14.47 -18.47 14.58
CA ASP A 285 -15.39 -17.69 15.44
C ASP A 285 -16.22 -16.78 14.56
N PHE A 286 -17.49 -17.13 14.41
CA PHE A 286 -18.40 -16.44 13.50
C PHE A 286 -19.26 -15.40 14.20
N SER A 287 -19.00 -15.12 15.49
CA SER A 287 -19.81 -14.20 16.29
C SER A 287 -19.76 -12.77 15.76
N ASN A 288 -18.60 -12.31 15.25
CA ASN A 288 -18.44 -10.98 14.65
C ASN A 288 -18.58 -10.92 13.12
N ARG A 289 -19.21 -11.91 12.47
CA ARG A 289 -19.49 -11.79 11.03
C ARG A 289 -20.42 -10.61 10.74
N ILE A 290 -20.28 -10.00 9.57
CA ILE A 290 -21.24 -8.99 9.08
C ILE A 290 -22.61 -9.65 8.89
N GLN A 291 -23.67 -8.98 9.36
CA GLN A 291 -25.05 -9.41 9.16
C GLN A 291 -25.68 -8.65 7.99
N LEU A 292 -25.84 -9.31 6.84
CA LEU A 292 -26.30 -8.67 5.59
C LEU A 292 -27.68 -8.01 5.68
N ALA A 293 -28.54 -8.47 6.60
CA ALA A 293 -29.85 -7.84 6.83
C ALA A 293 -29.75 -6.39 7.35
N ASN A 294 -28.59 -6.01 7.92
CA ASN A 294 -28.34 -4.69 8.49
C ASN A 294 -27.36 -3.87 7.64
N VAL A 295 -27.01 -4.34 6.44
CA VAL A 295 -26.04 -3.70 5.55
C VAL A 295 -26.78 -2.81 4.56
N GLU A 296 -26.29 -1.59 4.38
CA GLU A 296 -26.87 -0.67 3.41
C GLU A 296 -26.61 -1.15 1.96
N PRO A 297 -27.53 -0.95 1.01
CA PRO A 297 -27.32 -1.35 -0.38
C PRO A 297 -26.05 -0.77 -1.01
N THR A 298 -25.59 0.39 -0.51
CA THR A 298 -24.36 1.06 -0.97
C THR A 298 -23.06 0.40 -0.50
N GLU A 299 -23.13 -0.59 0.37
CA GLU A 299 -21.96 -1.34 0.84
C GLU A 299 -21.86 -2.70 0.13
N LEU A 300 -22.91 -3.12 -0.55
CA LEU A 300 -22.93 -4.36 -1.33
C LEU A 300 -22.28 -4.16 -2.70
N PRO A 301 -21.57 -5.18 -3.24
CA PRO A 301 -21.39 -6.51 -2.68
C PRO A 301 -20.22 -6.63 -1.69
N TRP A 302 -19.51 -5.54 -1.37
CA TRP A 302 -18.26 -5.58 -0.62
C TRP A 302 -18.42 -6.00 0.84
N ALA A 303 -19.53 -5.65 1.49
CA ALA A 303 -19.87 -6.13 2.83
C ALA A 303 -20.24 -7.62 2.88
N ASP A 304 -20.57 -8.25 1.74
CA ASP A 304 -20.87 -9.68 1.66
C ASP A 304 -19.58 -10.50 1.60
N THR A 305 -19.10 -10.93 2.78
CA THR A 305 -17.85 -11.71 2.91
C THR A 305 -17.94 -13.11 2.28
N GLN A 306 -19.13 -13.60 1.92
CA GLN A 306 -19.24 -14.85 1.15
C GLN A 306 -19.01 -14.61 -0.34
N LYS A 307 -19.45 -13.46 -0.88
CA LYS A 307 -19.21 -13.06 -2.28
C LYS A 307 -17.87 -12.37 -2.50
N ARG A 308 -17.38 -11.67 -1.47
CA ARG A 308 -16.15 -10.88 -1.47
C ARG A 308 -15.22 -11.29 -0.32
N PRO A 309 -14.88 -12.59 -0.17
CA PRO A 309 -14.03 -13.03 0.91
C PRO A 309 -12.63 -12.44 0.81
N PHE A 310 -11.92 -12.30 1.92
CA PHE A 310 -10.52 -11.82 1.89
C PHE A 310 -9.60 -12.74 1.05
N GLN A 311 -9.97 -14.01 0.87
CA GLN A 311 -9.27 -14.97 0.03
C GLN A 311 -9.17 -14.55 -1.44
N LEU A 312 -10.03 -13.61 -1.90
CA LEU A 312 -9.91 -13.01 -3.24
C LEU A 312 -8.58 -12.27 -3.44
N CYS A 313 -7.91 -11.85 -2.36
CA CYS A 313 -6.59 -11.24 -2.42
C CYS A 313 -5.47 -12.24 -2.72
N GLY A 314 -5.79 -13.54 -2.83
CA GLY A 314 -4.89 -14.56 -3.33
C GLY A 314 -4.01 -15.22 -2.27
N PRO A 315 -3.17 -16.18 -2.70
CA PRO A 315 -2.46 -17.09 -1.80
C PRO A 315 -1.34 -16.42 -0.99
N TYR A 316 -0.86 -15.25 -1.40
CA TYR A 316 0.22 -14.56 -0.70
C TYR A 316 -0.28 -13.56 0.35
N LEU A 317 -1.41 -12.89 0.09
CA LEU A 317 -1.97 -11.90 1.01
C LEU A 317 -2.90 -12.52 2.06
N SER A 318 -3.66 -13.55 1.68
CA SER A 318 -4.63 -14.18 2.60
C SER A 318 -3.99 -14.70 3.90
N PRO A 319 -2.84 -15.41 3.87
CA PRO A 319 -2.16 -15.83 5.10
C PRO A 319 -1.67 -14.65 5.95
N LEU A 320 -1.36 -13.51 5.34
CA LEU A 320 -0.95 -12.31 6.09
C LEU A 320 -2.14 -11.65 6.79
N PHE A 321 -3.34 -11.66 6.19
CA PHE A 321 -4.56 -11.21 6.88
C PHE A 321 -4.90 -12.10 8.07
N GLU A 322 -4.82 -13.42 7.91
CA GLU A 322 -4.99 -14.35 9.04
C GLU A 322 -3.93 -14.10 10.13
N ARG A 323 -2.67 -13.91 9.72
CA ARG A 323 -1.60 -13.61 10.69
C ARG A 323 -1.79 -12.27 11.39
N ALA A 324 -2.33 -11.26 10.71
CA ALA A 324 -2.57 -9.93 11.30
C ALA A 324 -3.81 -9.92 12.21
N PHE A 325 -4.91 -10.52 11.79
CA PHE A 325 -6.22 -10.36 12.43
C PHE A 325 -6.71 -11.58 13.21
N VAL A 326 -6.01 -12.72 13.14
CA VAL A 326 -6.28 -13.90 13.96
C VAL A 326 -5.15 -14.10 14.97
N THR A 327 -3.95 -14.45 14.50
CA THR A 327 -2.86 -14.81 15.42
C THR A 327 -2.18 -13.60 16.05
N GLY A 328 -2.02 -12.50 15.29
CA GLY A 328 -1.34 -11.28 15.73
C GLY A 328 -2.26 -10.16 16.22
N LEU A 329 -3.58 -10.36 16.24
CA LEU A 329 -4.52 -9.31 16.64
C LEU A 329 -4.25 -8.87 18.09
N HIS A 330 -4.19 -9.86 18.99
CA HIS A 330 -3.92 -9.70 20.42
C HIS A 330 -2.48 -10.05 20.83
N ASP A 331 -1.64 -10.48 19.88
CA ASP A 331 -0.20 -10.73 20.07
C ASP A 331 0.61 -9.88 19.07
N PRO A 332 1.00 -8.65 19.45
CA PRO A 332 1.71 -7.75 18.55
C PRO A 332 3.01 -8.32 17.96
N GLY A 333 3.67 -9.25 18.66
CA GLY A 333 4.92 -9.88 18.21
C GLY A 333 4.74 -10.84 17.03
N ARG A 334 3.50 -11.28 16.75
CA ARG A 334 3.18 -12.20 15.65
C ARG A 334 2.66 -11.51 14.40
N ARG A 335 2.47 -10.18 14.43
CA ARG A 335 1.95 -9.41 13.29
C ARG A 335 2.90 -9.49 12.09
N PRO A 336 2.39 -9.48 10.85
CA PRO A 336 3.23 -9.30 9.69
C PRO A 336 4.00 -7.98 9.72
N THR A 337 5.25 -8.03 9.33
CA THR A 337 6.05 -6.82 9.11
C THR A 337 5.66 -6.14 7.79
N ALA A 338 6.01 -4.86 7.63
CA ALA A 338 5.82 -4.17 6.37
C ALA A 338 6.58 -4.82 5.19
N ASN A 339 7.72 -5.48 5.46
CA ASN A 339 8.46 -6.23 4.44
C ASN A 339 7.73 -7.51 3.98
N ASP A 340 7.03 -8.18 4.89
CA ASP A 340 6.18 -9.34 4.54
C ASP A 340 5.08 -8.90 3.56
N TRP A 341 4.42 -7.78 3.87
CA TRP A 341 3.41 -7.18 3.00
C TRP A 341 3.98 -6.79 1.64
N GLU A 342 5.13 -6.09 1.58
CA GLU A 342 5.77 -5.75 0.31
C GLU A 342 6.06 -7.00 -0.54
N THR A 343 6.67 -8.02 0.07
CA THR A 343 7.03 -9.27 -0.62
C THR A 343 5.79 -9.96 -1.18
N ALA A 344 4.73 -10.06 -0.39
CA ALA A 344 3.48 -10.68 -0.81
C ALA A 344 2.75 -9.85 -1.88
N LEU A 345 2.76 -8.52 -1.78
CA LEU A 345 2.14 -7.61 -2.76
C LEU A 345 2.84 -7.68 -4.11
N VAL A 346 4.18 -7.70 -4.14
CA VAL A 346 4.96 -7.91 -5.38
C VAL A 346 4.55 -9.22 -6.05
N LYS A 347 4.56 -10.34 -5.31
CA LYS A 347 4.16 -11.64 -5.85
C LYS A 347 2.69 -11.69 -6.29
N THR A 348 1.83 -10.91 -5.64
CA THR A 348 0.40 -10.82 -5.97
C THR A 348 0.18 -10.04 -7.25
N VAL A 349 0.94 -8.97 -7.50
CA VAL A 349 0.92 -8.23 -8.77
C VAL A 349 1.30 -9.14 -9.93
N ASP A 350 2.27 -10.03 -9.77
CA ASP A 350 2.62 -11.02 -10.81
C ASP A 350 1.55 -12.11 -11.01
N LEU A 351 0.62 -12.26 -10.06
CA LEU A 351 -0.47 -13.24 -10.10
C LEU A 351 -1.79 -12.67 -10.65
N ILE A 352 -1.83 -11.39 -11.05
CA ILE A 352 -3.05 -10.78 -11.57
C ILE A 352 -3.34 -11.21 -13.01
N GLN A 353 -4.63 -11.26 -13.33
CA GLN A 353 -5.16 -11.56 -14.64
C GLN A 353 -6.13 -10.46 -15.08
N PRO A 354 -5.99 -9.89 -16.30
CA PRO A 354 -6.99 -8.98 -16.82
C PRO A 354 -8.33 -9.72 -17.05
N CYS A 355 -9.41 -9.06 -16.67
CA CYS A 355 -10.76 -9.53 -16.94
C CYS A 355 -11.10 -9.34 -18.43
N GLN A 356 -11.64 -10.39 -19.06
CA GLN A 356 -12.07 -10.33 -20.46
C GLN A 356 -13.34 -9.49 -20.66
N ASN A 357 -14.05 -9.13 -19.59
CA ASN A 357 -15.17 -8.21 -19.65
C ASN A 357 -14.68 -6.76 -19.57
N PRO A 358 -14.76 -5.97 -20.66
CA PRO A 358 -14.32 -4.58 -20.67
C PRO A 358 -15.12 -3.70 -19.72
N ASP A 359 -16.33 -4.08 -19.32
CA ASP A 359 -17.20 -3.34 -18.41
C ASP A 359 -16.97 -3.70 -16.93
N CYS A 360 -16.08 -4.67 -16.65
CA CYS A 360 -15.70 -4.97 -15.27
C CYS A 360 -15.06 -3.73 -14.62
N GLU A 361 -15.65 -3.20 -13.55
CA GLU A 361 -15.09 -2.02 -12.85
C GLU A 361 -13.70 -2.28 -12.28
N GLN A 362 -13.45 -3.51 -11.81
CA GLN A 362 -12.19 -3.88 -11.16
C GLN A 362 -11.06 -4.17 -12.13
N LYS A 363 -11.38 -4.41 -13.42
CA LYS A 363 -10.48 -4.69 -14.57
C LYS A 363 -9.52 -5.89 -14.44
N TRP A 364 -9.07 -6.20 -13.24
CA TRP A 364 -8.07 -7.21 -12.90
C TRP A 364 -8.55 -8.03 -11.71
N TYR A 365 -8.07 -9.25 -11.59
CA TYR A 365 -8.30 -10.12 -10.43
C TYR A 365 -7.10 -11.05 -10.23
N VAL A 366 -6.90 -11.55 -9.02
CA VAL A 366 -5.83 -12.52 -8.74
C VAL A 366 -6.31 -13.89 -9.20
N PHE A 367 -5.46 -14.60 -9.93
CA PHE A 367 -5.75 -15.95 -10.35
C PHE A 367 -5.86 -16.89 -9.14
N ASP A 368 -6.97 -17.64 -9.08
CA ASP A 368 -7.40 -18.47 -7.95
C ASP A 368 -6.94 -19.93 -8.04
N ASN A 369 -6.09 -20.26 -9.04
CA ASN A 369 -5.66 -21.63 -9.36
C ASN A 369 -6.76 -22.55 -9.91
N SER A 370 -7.91 -22.00 -10.28
CA SER A 370 -8.98 -22.78 -10.92
C SER A 370 -8.60 -23.17 -12.35
N VAL A 371 -9.02 -24.38 -12.75
CA VAL A 371 -8.99 -24.83 -14.15
C VAL A 371 -10.11 -24.20 -15.00
N LYS A 372 -11.09 -23.55 -14.35
CA LYS A 372 -12.16 -22.78 -14.99
C LYS A 372 -12.24 -21.40 -14.34
N PRO A 373 -11.22 -20.55 -14.56
CA PRO A 373 -11.14 -19.27 -13.88
C PRO A 373 -12.32 -18.38 -14.25
N ARG A 374 -12.86 -17.69 -13.24
CA ARG A 374 -13.90 -16.68 -13.39
C ARG A 374 -13.45 -15.43 -12.66
N CYS A 375 -13.70 -14.27 -13.25
CA CYS A 375 -13.50 -13.02 -12.54
C CYS A 375 -14.39 -13.02 -11.29
N PRO A 376 -13.83 -12.93 -10.08
CA PRO A 376 -14.64 -12.94 -8.86
C PRO A 376 -15.56 -11.72 -8.83
N PHE A 377 -15.14 -10.60 -9.45
CA PHE A 377 -15.86 -9.34 -9.39
C PHE A 377 -17.14 -9.31 -10.24
N CYS A 378 -17.05 -9.65 -11.52
CA CYS A 378 -18.20 -9.60 -12.43
C CYS A 378 -18.75 -10.97 -12.85
N GLY A 379 -18.10 -12.08 -12.43
CA GLY A 379 -18.53 -13.44 -12.73
C GLY A 379 -18.18 -13.94 -14.16
N THR A 380 -17.61 -13.08 -15.00
CA THR A 380 -17.19 -13.43 -16.36
C THR A 380 -16.22 -14.60 -16.35
N ALA A 381 -16.55 -15.66 -17.09
CA ALA A 381 -15.65 -16.78 -17.32
C ALA A 381 -14.50 -16.34 -18.22
N PHE A 382 -13.30 -16.82 -17.91
CA PHE A 382 -12.19 -16.72 -18.83
C PHE A 382 -12.36 -17.76 -19.94
N HIS A 383 -12.08 -17.36 -21.18
CA HIS A 383 -12.10 -18.23 -22.35
C HIS A 383 -10.75 -18.24 -23.06
N GLY A 384 -10.26 -19.43 -23.39
CA GLY A 384 -9.02 -19.62 -24.15
C GLY A 384 -7.87 -20.20 -23.34
N GLN A 385 -6.66 -19.96 -23.82
CA GLN A 385 -5.43 -20.47 -23.20
C GLN A 385 -4.86 -19.45 -22.22
N LEU A 386 -4.57 -19.91 -20.99
CA LEU A 386 -4.03 -19.11 -19.90
C LEU A 386 -2.71 -19.73 -19.42
N PRO A 387 -1.55 -19.21 -19.87
CA PRO A 387 -0.25 -19.69 -19.42
C PRO A 387 0.11 -19.08 -18.07
N ILE A 388 0.77 -19.89 -17.25
CA ILE A 388 1.27 -19.52 -15.94
C ILE A 388 2.72 -19.99 -15.88
N LEU A 389 3.64 -19.10 -15.51
CA LEU A 389 5.03 -19.49 -15.29
C LEU A 389 5.24 -19.77 -13.81
N ASN A 390 5.53 -21.02 -13.47
CA ASN A 390 5.98 -21.41 -12.14
C ASN A 390 7.49 -21.21 -12.05
N LEU A 391 7.94 -20.32 -11.18
CA LEU A 391 9.36 -19.96 -11.09
C LEU A 391 10.10 -20.84 -10.08
N TYR A 392 11.26 -21.29 -10.50
CA TYR A 392 12.21 -22.07 -9.70
C TYR A 392 13.57 -21.40 -9.81
N SER A 393 14.31 -21.34 -8.71
CA SER A 393 15.67 -20.82 -8.72
C SER A 393 16.69 -21.90 -8.38
N SER A 394 17.89 -21.72 -8.91
CA SER A 394 19.04 -22.56 -8.61
C SER A 394 19.90 -21.92 -7.51
N ARG A 395 20.37 -22.74 -6.57
CA ARG A 395 21.47 -22.38 -5.65
C ARG A 395 22.77 -23.13 -5.95
N GLU A 396 22.66 -24.23 -6.70
CA GLU A 396 23.74 -25.10 -7.16
C GLU A 396 23.38 -25.53 -8.58
N GLU A 397 24.33 -25.42 -9.52
CA GLU A 397 24.10 -25.69 -10.93
C GLU A 397 23.36 -27.02 -11.17
N GLY A 398 22.20 -26.95 -11.85
CA GLY A 398 21.34 -28.11 -12.12
C GLY A 398 20.30 -28.48 -11.05
N GLN A 399 20.31 -27.87 -9.85
CA GLN A 399 19.30 -28.11 -8.80
C GLN A 399 18.35 -26.92 -8.63
N PHE A 400 17.14 -27.04 -9.18
CA PHE A 400 16.10 -26.02 -9.07
C PHE A 400 15.12 -26.30 -7.93
N ARG A 401 14.81 -25.28 -7.13
CA ARG A 401 13.80 -25.34 -6.05
C ARG A 401 12.68 -24.34 -6.31
N PRO A 402 11.41 -24.65 -5.94
CA PRO A 402 10.30 -23.73 -6.15
C PRO A 402 10.50 -22.42 -5.38
N ASP A 403 10.28 -21.28 -6.04
CA ASP A 403 10.37 -19.95 -5.41
C ASP A 403 9.09 -19.56 -4.66
N ASN A 404 8.05 -20.38 -4.78
CA ASN A 404 6.68 -20.02 -4.43
C ASN A 404 6.31 -18.64 -5.04
N HIS A 405 6.65 -18.47 -6.32
CA HIS A 405 6.44 -17.27 -7.12
C HIS A 405 5.97 -17.73 -8.49
N ARG A 406 4.86 -17.14 -8.94
CA ARG A 406 4.25 -17.46 -10.23
C ARG A 406 3.97 -16.17 -10.97
N LEU A 407 4.06 -16.23 -12.29
CA LEU A 407 3.76 -15.11 -13.19
C LEU A 407 2.63 -15.50 -14.12
N MET A 408 1.52 -14.76 -14.06
CA MET A 408 0.42 -14.89 -15.03
C MET A 408 0.83 -14.31 -16.36
N VAL A 409 0.55 -15.04 -17.44
CA VAL A 409 0.82 -14.58 -18.80
C VAL A 409 -0.47 -14.05 -19.44
N TRP A 410 -0.40 -12.81 -19.92
CA TRP A 410 -1.45 -12.15 -20.70
C TRP A 410 -0.79 -11.20 -21.72
N THR A 411 -1.56 -10.71 -22.71
CA THR A 411 -1.01 -9.89 -23.80
C THR A 411 -0.52 -8.55 -23.28
N GLY A 412 0.80 -8.33 -23.30
CA GLY A 412 1.42 -7.14 -22.71
C GLY A 412 2.13 -7.40 -21.38
N GLN A 413 2.01 -8.61 -20.81
CA GLN A 413 2.85 -9.01 -19.68
C GLN A 413 4.32 -8.97 -20.08
N SER A 414 5.13 -8.32 -19.25
CA SER A 414 6.56 -8.14 -19.46
C SER A 414 7.37 -8.98 -18.47
N LEU A 415 8.52 -9.47 -18.94
CA LEU A 415 9.61 -9.96 -18.11
C LEU A 415 10.58 -8.82 -17.79
N PHE A 416 11.15 -8.88 -16.61
CA PHE A 416 12.13 -7.94 -16.09
C PHE A 416 13.23 -8.75 -15.39
N ALA A 417 14.34 -8.10 -15.04
CA ALA A 417 15.49 -8.78 -14.45
C ALA A 417 15.13 -9.58 -13.17
N TRP A 418 14.24 -9.05 -12.33
CA TRP A 418 13.76 -9.73 -11.12
C TRP A 418 12.85 -10.93 -11.39
N HIS A 419 12.33 -11.10 -12.60
CA HIS A 419 11.62 -12.31 -13.00
C HIS A 419 12.61 -13.42 -13.37
N ALA A 420 13.75 -13.05 -13.97
CA ALA A 420 14.78 -13.97 -14.44
C ALA A 420 15.80 -14.39 -13.37
N ASN A 421 16.03 -13.56 -12.34
CA ASN A 421 16.99 -13.85 -11.26
C ASN A 421 16.42 -13.48 -9.88
N ASN A 422 16.45 -14.44 -8.94
CA ASN A 422 15.87 -14.29 -7.59
C ASN A 422 16.69 -13.37 -6.66
N ARG A 423 17.91 -12.99 -7.04
CA ARG A 423 18.76 -12.04 -6.30
C ARG A 423 18.42 -10.59 -6.60
N ILE A 424 17.62 -10.36 -7.64
CA ILE A 424 17.13 -9.05 -8.01
C ILE A 424 15.69 -8.95 -7.49
N ALA A 425 15.44 -7.99 -6.61
CA ALA A 425 14.10 -7.71 -6.08
C ALA A 425 13.56 -6.42 -6.70
N PRO A 426 12.28 -6.35 -7.09
CA PRO A 426 11.70 -5.12 -7.62
C PRO A 426 11.49 -4.13 -6.47
N ASN A 427 12.47 -3.28 -6.19
CA ASN A 427 12.43 -2.32 -5.09
C ASN A 427 13.21 -1.02 -5.45
N GLU A 428 13.43 -0.16 -4.46
CA GLU A 428 14.09 1.14 -4.62
C GLU A 428 15.55 1.06 -5.12
N ARG A 429 16.18 -0.13 -5.08
CA ARG A 429 17.60 -0.35 -5.39
C ARG A 429 17.84 -0.79 -6.83
N LEU A 430 16.77 -0.96 -7.62
CA LEU A 430 16.90 -1.32 -9.03
C LEU A 430 17.69 -0.26 -9.80
N THR A 431 18.63 -0.71 -10.62
CA THR A 431 19.31 0.16 -11.59
C THR A 431 18.38 0.51 -12.76
N GLU A 432 18.68 1.58 -13.51
CA GLU A 432 17.88 1.93 -14.70
C GLU A 432 17.81 0.78 -15.71
N ALA A 433 18.91 0.04 -15.92
CA ALA A 433 18.92 -1.13 -16.79
C ALA A 433 17.99 -2.24 -16.29
N GLN A 434 17.92 -2.47 -14.97
CA GLN A 434 17.03 -3.50 -14.39
C GLN A 434 15.55 -3.11 -14.43
N LYS A 435 15.23 -1.82 -14.60
CA LYS A 435 13.85 -1.33 -14.79
C LYS A 435 13.37 -1.53 -16.23
N SER A 436 14.26 -1.83 -17.17
CA SER A 436 13.91 -2.10 -18.56
C SER A 436 13.35 -3.52 -18.74
N ARG A 437 12.42 -3.64 -19.67
CA ARG A 437 11.85 -4.93 -20.09
C ARG A 437 12.93 -5.80 -20.73
N VAL A 438 12.97 -7.07 -20.37
CA VAL A 438 13.91 -8.08 -20.94
C VAL A 438 13.20 -9.16 -21.77
N GLY A 439 11.87 -9.15 -21.79
CA GLY A 439 11.05 -9.99 -22.65
C GLY A 439 9.58 -9.66 -22.48
N TYR A 440 8.71 -10.17 -23.35
CA TYR A 440 7.27 -10.00 -23.22
C TYR A 440 6.49 -11.14 -23.83
N PHE A 441 5.21 -11.21 -23.45
CA PHE A 441 4.29 -12.23 -23.94
C PHE A 441 3.23 -11.63 -24.84
N ILE A 442 2.92 -12.36 -25.92
CA ILE A 442 1.87 -12.00 -26.86
C ILE A 442 1.14 -13.27 -27.35
N LEU A 443 -0.19 -13.17 -27.45
CA LEU A 443 -1.02 -14.16 -28.12
C LEU A 443 -1.11 -13.79 -29.60
N HIS A 444 -0.58 -14.63 -30.49
CA HIS A 444 -0.59 -14.42 -31.94
C HIS A 444 -0.89 -15.75 -32.65
N ASP A 445 -1.83 -15.73 -33.61
CA ASP A 445 -2.33 -16.93 -34.31
C ASP A 445 -2.72 -18.07 -33.36
N ALA A 446 -3.48 -17.75 -32.30
CA ALA A 446 -3.90 -18.69 -31.25
C ALA A 446 -2.75 -19.40 -30.50
N HIS A 447 -1.54 -18.85 -30.56
CA HIS A 447 -0.38 -19.35 -29.83
C HIS A 447 0.23 -18.27 -28.95
N TRP A 448 0.61 -18.67 -27.73
CA TRP A 448 1.38 -17.81 -26.84
C TRP A 448 2.85 -17.83 -27.21
N TRP A 449 3.43 -16.65 -27.33
CA TRP A 449 4.84 -16.44 -27.63
C TRP A 449 5.49 -15.65 -26.50
N LEU A 450 6.66 -16.11 -26.06
CA LEU A 450 7.63 -15.33 -25.31
C LEU A 450 8.63 -14.73 -26.32
N VAL A 451 8.70 -13.41 -26.41
CA VAL A 451 9.70 -12.70 -27.21
C VAL A 451 10.86 -12.29 -26.32
N ASN A 452 12.09 -12.57 -26.75
CA ASN A 452 13.30 -12.24 -26.03
C ASN A 452 13.79 -10.83 -26.39
N ASP A 453 13.68 -9.88 -25.46
CA ASP A 453 14.16 -8.50 -25.68
C ASP A 453 15.54 -8.25 -25.05
N GLY A 454 16.01 -9.10 -24.13
CA GLY A 454 17.21 -8.81 -23.34
C GLY A 454 17.69 -9.88 -22.38
N LEU A 455 17.32 -11.16 -22.59
CA LEU A 455 17.82 -12.29 -21.81
C LEU A 455 18.90 -13.04 -22.61
N PRO A 456 20.20 -12.90 -22.29
CA PRO A 456 21.28 -13.52 -23.06
C PRO A 456 21.29 -15.05 -22.95
N ASP A 457 20.83 -15.59 -21.82
CA ASP A 457 20.88 -17.02 -21.52
C ASP A 457 19.54 -17.73 -21.77
N LEU A 458 18.59 -17.08 -22.46
CA LEU A 458 17.26 -17.65 -22.65
C LEU A 458 17.35 -18.95 -23.45
N LEU A 459 16.87 -20.03 -22.85
CA LEU A 459 17.01 -21.39 -23.39
C LEU A 459 15.71 -22.17 -23.15
N ASP A 460 15.18 -22.78 -24.20
CA ASP A 460 14.20 -23.87 -24.04
C ASP A 460 14.95 -25.08 -23.48
N ALA A 461 14.81 -25.32 -22.17
CA ALA A 461 15.50 -26.39 -21.47
C ALA A 461 14.93 -27.78 -21.82
N THR A 462 13.69 -27.85 -22.33
CA THR A 462 13.08 -29.10 -22.80
C THR A 462 13.77 -29.60 -24.07
N THR A 463 14.05 -28.70 -25.01
CA THR A 463 14.69 -29.05 -26.30
C THR A 463 16.19 -28.75 -26.35
N LYS A 464 16.71 -28.08 -25.32
CA LYS A 464 18.07 -27.51 -25.27
C LYS A 464 18.35 -26.53 -26.42
N THR A 465 17.33 -25.76 -26.81
CA THR A 465 17.41 -24.81 -27.92
C THR A 465 17.58 -23.38 -27.40
N PRO A 466 18.72 -22.71 -27.65
CA PRO A 466 18.90 -21.31 -27.29
C PRO A 466 17.91 -20.41 -28.04
N ILE A 467 17.43 -19.37 -27.38
CA ILE A 467 16.50 -18.38 -27.97
C ILE A 467 17.21 -17.02 -27.96
N PRO A 468 17.94 -16.66 -29.03
CA PRO A 468 18.69 -15.39 -29.10
C PRO A 468 17.80 -14.15 -28.88
N ILE A 469 18.43 -13.04 -28.49
CA ILE A 469 17.74 -11.75 -28.39
C ILE A 469 17.18 -11.37 -29.77
N GLY A 470 15.90 -10.97 -29.80
CA GLY A 470 15.13 -10.72 -31.02
C GLY A 470 14.32 -11.91 -31.52
N GLU A 471 14.59 -13.12 -31.03
CA GLU A 471 13.83 -14.33 -31.36
C GLU A 471 12.67 -14.58 -30.39
N LYS A 472 11.84 -15.58 -30.70
CA LYS A 472 10.65 -15.93 -29.93
C LYS A 472 10.51 -17.43 -29.68
N LEU A 473 9.94 -17.76 -28.53
CA LEU A 473 9.64 -19.12 -28.10
C LEU A 473 8.13 -19.32 -27.97
N LYS A 474 7.58 -20.32 -28.64
CA LYS A 474 6.19 -20.74 -28.47
C LYS A 474 6.03 -21.43 -27.12
N LEU A 475 5.07 -20.99 -26.31
CA LEU A 475 4.76 -21.59 -25.01
C LEU A 475 3.90 -22.85 -25.18
N SER A 476 4.28 -23.93 -24.50
CA SER A 476 3.54 -25.18 -24.43
C SER A 476 3.45 -25.68 -23.00
N ASP A 477 2.41 -26.45 -22.66
CA ASP A 477 2.24 -27.01 -21.32
C ASP A 477 3.44 -27.91 -20.92
N GLY A 478 3.91 -27.77 -19.68
CA GLY A 478 5.05 -28.50 -19.14
C GLY A 478 6.42 -28.04 -19.67
N GLN A 479 6.48 -27.07 -20.59
CA GLN A 479 7.73 -26.58 -21.15
C GLN A 479 8.60 -25.92 -20.06
N GLN A 480 9.89 -26.22 -20.08
CA GLN A 480 10.87 -25.66 -19.15
C GLN A 480 11.72 -24.61 -19.87
N ILE A 481 11.77 -23.40 -19.33
CA ILE A 481 12.44 -22.25 -19.93
C ILE A 481 13.45 -21.73 -18.93
N LEU A 482 14.74 -21.84 -19.24
CA LEU A 482 15.80 -21.22 -18.45
C LEU A 482 15.87 -19.74 -18.82
N LEU A 483 15.63 -18.86 -17.85
CA LEU A 483 15.62 -17.40 -18.04
C LEU A 483 17.00 -16.79 -17.82
N SER A 484 17.81 -17.38 -16.94
CA SER A 484 19.18 -16.96 -16.65
C SER A 484 19.98 -18.14 -16.13
N SER A 485 21.23 -18.28 -16.60
CA SER A 485 22.18 -19.29 -16.13
C SER A 485 23.05 -18.79 -14.97
N GLU A 486 22.99 -17.50 -14.66
CA GLU A 486 23.74 -16.87 -13.60
C GLU A 486 23.32 -17.40 -12.21
N ASP A 487 24.15 -17.11 -11.22
CA ASP A 487 23.84 -17.42 -9.83
C ASP A 487 22.55 -16.69 -9.37
N GLY A 488 21.58 -17.45 -8.86
CA GLY A 488 20.21 -16.98 -8.60
C GLY A 488 19.27 -16.98 -9.81
N GLY A 489 19.76 -17.38 -10.99
CA GLY A 489 18.98 -17.53 -12.21
C GLY A 489 17.80 -18.48 -12.05
N ARG A 490 16.74 -18.21 -12.81
CA ARG A 490 15.47 -18.92 -12.72
C ARG A 490 15.18 -19.80 -13.93
N LEU A 491 14.58 -20.94 -13.64
CA LEU A 491 13.85 -21.78 -14.57
C LEU A 491 12.35 -21.51 -14.39
N ALA A 492 11.64 -21.29 -15.49
CA ALA A 492 10.20 -21.21 -15.53
C ALA A 492 9.62 -22.53 -16.07
N VAL A 493 8.66 -23.11 -15.36
CA VAL A 493 7.85 -24.22 -15.88
C VAL A 493 6.49 -23.67 -16.30
N VAL A 494 6.19 -23.79 -17.59
CA VAL A 494 4.92 -23.36 -18.16
C VAL A 494 3.82 -24.33 -17.73
N GLN A 495 2.77 -23.79 -17.13
CA GLN A 495 1.51 -24.47 -16.89
C GLN A 495 0.45 -23.81 -17.76
N MET A 496 -0.20 -24.57 -18.63
CA MET A 496 -1.26 -24.09 -19.51
C MET A 496 -2.63 -24.51 -18.98
N VAL A 497 -3.49 -23.53 -18.70
CA VAL A 497 -4.92 -23.78 -18.40
C VAL A 497 -5.74 -23.48 -19.65
N VAL A 498 -6.62 -24.41 -20.04
CA VAL A 498 -7.57 -24.23 -21.14
C VAL A 498 -8.97 -24.16 -20.54
N ALA A 499 -9.63 -23.01 -20.71
CA ALA A 499 -10.92 -22.70 -20.09
C ALA A 499 -12.03 -22.39 -21.11
#